data_AF-A0A168R8Z4-F1
#
_entry.id   AF-A0A168R8Z4-F1
#
_cell.length_a   1.000
_cell.length_b   1.000
_cell.length_c   1.000
_cell.angle_alpha   90.00
_cell.angle_beta   90.00
_cell.angle_gamma   90.00
#
_symmetry.space_group_name_H-M   'P 1'
#
loop_
_entity.id
_entity.type
_entity.pdbx_description
1 polymer ?
#
loop_
_entity_poly.entity_id
_entity_poly.type
_entity_poly.pdbx_seq_one_letter_code
_entity_poly.pdbx_strand_id
1 'polypeptide(L)'
;MTKTEKAFKSRPAHHDIQGYMPKRQEFEVEYDNSAEQVIKDLAFYGDDTEQDIRLKLIMLGIYNGKLDRRSECKQFIFERHWLDFRAQRLAERKRTRALINDTKVFCRLQTAEDYDRFIKGLVRESELRERIAQLQHWRLQGGVTSLRQGDQYESDKIERLEYLKASLEAAHEQLQWDSTSSSGTVTDKGVLPAHSAVFQRNELQNLTLLPSFKGIAGPISAASSSTAASPSVLPVPASLSKPKPPTPAVGRKPANPLDITNMDGVDLLSSSEQTLCSTLRLLPRSYLVIKDTILKEYEKQGFLKRRAARALIKIDVNKTSRIYDFFIESGWITATQSSSS
;
A
#
# COMPACT_ATOMS: atom_id res chain seq x y z
N MET A 1 -56.39 25.39 23.99
CA MET A 1 -55.19 25.63 23.16
C MET A 1 -54.77 24.33 22.51
N THR A 2 -55.24 24.08 21.29
CA THR A 2 -54.95 22.86 20.52
C THR A 2 -53.59 23.01 19.84
N LYS A 3 -52.62 22.20 20.26
CA LYS A 3 -51.26 22.20 19.71
C LYS A 3 -51.30 21.54 18.34
N THR A 4 -51.19 22.34 17.28
CA THR A 4 -51.05 21.86 15.91
C THR A 4 -49.76 21.06 15.78
N GLU A 5 -49.87 19.75 15.59
CA GLU A 5 -48.73 18.91 15.22
C GLU A 5 -48.21 19.36 13.85
N LYS A 6 -47.00 19.91 13.83
CA LYS A 6 -46.27 20.14 12.57
C LYS A 6 -45.99 18.77 11.96
N ALA A 7 -46.55 18.52 10.78
CA ALA A 7 -46.22 17.36 9.96
C ALA A 7 -44.69 17.25 9.84
N PHE A 8 -44.14 16.11 10.27
CA PHE A 8 -42.76 15.76 10.02
C PHE A 8 -42.54 15.79 8.50
N LYS A 9 -41.82 16.80 8.00
CA LYS A 9 -41.31 16.78 6.63
C LYS A 9 -40.50 15.50 6.48
N SER A 10 -40.98 14.58 5.65
CA SER A 10 -40.25 13.36 5.30
C SER A 10 -38.85 13.79 4.87
N ARG A 11 -37.82 13.42 5.63
CA ARG A 11 -36.45 13.60 5.17
C ARG A 11 -36.31 12.73 3.92
N PRO A 12 -36.17 13.32 2.72
CA PRO A 12 -36.44 12.61 1.47
C PRO A 12 -35.28 11.69 1.05
N ALA A 13 -34.07 11.94 1.57
CA ALA A 13 -32.87 11.20 1.26
C ALA A 13 -32.66 10.04 2.24
N HIS A 14 -32.30 8.88 1.70
CA HIS A 14 -31.77 7.77 2.48
C HIS A 14 -30.41 8.17 3.06
N HIS A 15 -30.25 8.22 4.38
CA HIS A 15 -29.00 8.67 5.00
C HIS A 15 -27.79 7.77 4.68
N ASP A 16 -28.02 6.50 4.31
CA ASP A 16 -26.94 5.59 3.91
C ASP A 16 -26.41 5.87 2.49
N ILE A 17 -27.14 6.63 1.65
CA ILE A 17 -26.75 6.97 0.29
C ILE A 17 -27.11 8.43 0.01
N GLN A 18 -26.10 9.29 0.02
CA GLN A 18 -26.27 10.73 -0.16
C GLN A 18 -27.07 11.05 -1.44
N GLY A 19 -28.21 11.72 -1.27
CA GLY A 19 -29.05 12.19 -2.36
C GLY A 19 -29.85 11.12 -3.10
N TYR A 20 -29.88 9.85 -2.66
CA TYR A 20 -30.76 8.86 -3.28
C TYR A 20 -32.14 8.82 -2.61
N MET A 21 -33.21 8.77 -3.42
CA MET A 21 -34.61 8.70 -2.99
C MET A 21 -35.20 7.30 -3.28
N PRO A 22 -35.23 6.36 -2.30
CA PRO A 22 -35.57 4.96 -2.55
C PRO A 22 -36.97 4.73 -3.12
N LYS A 23 -37.97 5.47 -2.64
CA LYS A 23 -39.36 5.32 -3.11
C LYS A 23 -39.60 5.85 -4.53
N ARG A 24 -38.72 6.72 -5.01
CA ARG A 24 -38.81 7.33 -6.35
C ARG A 24 -37.79 6.74 -7.33
N GLN A 25 -36.86 5.93 -6.84
CA GLN A 25 -35.78 5.32 -7.63
C GLN A 25 -34.96 6.35 -8.43
N GLU A 26 -34.73 7.51 -7.83
CA GLU A 26 -34.01 8.63 -8.45
C GLU A 26 -32.98 9.24 -7.51
N PHE A 27 -32.08 10.01 -8.09
CA PHE A 27 -31.10 10.80 -7.36
C PHE A 27 -31.54 12.27 -7.34
N GLU A 28 -31.22 12.97 -6.25
CA GLU A 28 -31.40 14.42 -6.10
C GLU A 28 -30.59 15.17 -7.16
N VAL A 29 -29.44 14.64 -7.54
CA VAL A 29 -28.60 15.13 -8.63
C VAL A 29 -28.36 13.98 -9.59
N GLU A 30 -28.95 14.06 -10.78
CA GLU A 30 -28.83 13.03 -11.80
C GLU A 30 -27.51 13.14 -12.59
N TYR A 31 -27.18 12.08 -13.33
CA TYR A 31 -26.05 12.11 -14.26
C TYR A 31 -26.26 13.20 -15.33
N ASP A 32 -25.23 14.03 -15.53
CA ASP A 32 -25.26 15.23 -16.39
C ASP A 32 -26.45 16.16 -16.10
N ASN A 33 -26.58 16.59 -14.83
CA ASN A 33 -27.68 17.45 -14.37
C ASN A 33 -27.76 18.80 -15.11
N SER A 34 -26.64 19.33 -15.62
CA SER A 34 -26.62 20.59 -16.37
C SER A 34 -27.24 20.48 -17.77
N ALA A 35 -27.50 19.26 -18.26
CA ALA A 35 -28.12 19.04 -19.57
C ALA A 35 -29.48 19.73 -19.71
N GLU A 36 -30.25 19.80 -18.63
CA GLU A 36 -31.59 20.41 -18.61
C GLU A 36 -31.52 21.93 -18.76
N GLN A 37 -30.45 22.55 -18.29
CA GLN A 37 -30.25 24.00 -18.41
C GLN A 37 -30.11 24.44 -19.87
N VAL A 38 -29.58 23.56 -20.72
CA VAL A 38 -29.39 23.83 -22.16
C VAL A 38 -30.74 23.91 -22.88
N ILE A 39 -31.71 23.11 -22.48
CA ILE A 39 -33.03 23.02 -23.15
C ILE A 39 -34.13 23.78 -22.41
N LYS A 40 -33.86 24.26 -21.19
CA LYS A 40 -34.81 24.98 -20.35
C LYS A 40 -35.58 26.08 -21.09
N ASP A 41 -34.88 26.86 -21.91
CA ASP A 41 -35.46 28.02 -22.60
C ASP A 41 -35.77 27.73 -24.09
N LEU A 42 -35.72 26.44 -24.50
CA LEU A 42 -36.04 26.02 -25.87
C LEU A 42 -37.56 25.99 -26.06
N ALA A 43 -38.05 26.87 -26.93
CA ALA A 43 -39.46 26.94 -27.32
C ALA A 43 -39.57 27.02 -28.84
N PHE A 44 -40.66 26.47 -29.41
CA PHE A 44 -41.01 26.62 -30.82
C PHE A 44 -42.00 27.76 -30.97
N TYR A 45 -41.75 28.64 -31.93
CA TYR A 45 -42.60 29.77 -32.28
C TYR A 45 -43.15 29.59 -33.70
N GLY A 46 -44.29 30.21 -34.00
CA GLY A 46 -44.95 30.07 -35.31
C GLY A 46 -44.22 30.77 -36.45
N ASP A 47 -43.32 31.69 -36.12
CA ASP A 47 -42.46 32.46 -37.02
C ASP A 47 -41.02 31.91 -37.10
N ASP A 48 -40.73 30.76 -36.45
CA ASP A 48 -39.42 30.11 -36.55
C ASP A 48 -39.10 29.75 -38.01
N THR A 49 -37.85 30.01 -38.41
CA THR A 49 -37.37 29.56 -39.72
C THR A 49 -37.19 28.03 -39.73
N GLU A 50 -37.18 27.43 -40.93
CA GLU A 50 -36.90 25.99 -41.07
C GLU A 50 -35.54 25.62 -40.47
N GLN A 51 -34.55 26.52 -40.55
CA GLN A 51 -33.25 26.32 -39.90
C GLN A 51 -33.35 26.32 -38.36
N ASP A 52 -34.15 27.22 -37.78
CA ASP A 52 -34.35 27.29 -36.33
C ASP A 52 -35.04 26.04 -35.79
N ILE A 53 -36.08 25.57 -36.49
CA ILE A 53 -36.77 24.32 -36.16
C ILE A 53 -35.78 23.14 -36.23
N ARG A 54 -34.97 23.06 -37.29
CA ARG A 54 -33.97 22.01 -37.45
C ARG A 54 -32.92 22.03 -36.33
N LEU A 55 -32.44 23.22 -35.94
CA LEU A 55 -31.49 23.38 -34.84
C LEU A 55 -32.10 22.90 -33.51
N LYS A 56 -33.33 23.32 -33.22
CA LYS A 56 -34.06 22.91 -32.00
C LYS A 56 -34.27 21.40 -31.95
N LEU A 57 -34.59 20.77 -33.09
CA LEU A 57 -34.70 19.31 -33.19
C LEU A 57 -33.37 18.59 -32.94
N ILE A 58 -32.26 19.09 -33.49
CA ILE A 58 -30.92 18.53 -33.22
C ILE A 58 -30.59 18.63 -31.73
N MET A 59 -30.88 19.78 -31.12
CA MET A 59 -30.65 20.04 -29.70
C MET A 59 -31.45 19.08 -28.80
N LEU A 60 -32.73 18.85 -29.13
CA LEU A 60 -33.56 17.83 -28.47
C LEU A 60 -32.99 16.42 -28.67
N GLY A 61 -32.50 16.09 -29.86
CA GLY A 61 -31.86 14.80 -30.15
C GLY A 61 -30.62 14.56 -29.27
N ILE A 62 -29.76 15.56 -29.12
CA ILE A 62 -28.58 15.50 -28.25
C ILE A 62 -29.00 15.24 -26.79
N TYR A 63 -30.06 15.90 -26.33
CA TYR A 63 -30.56 15.71 -24.97
C TYR A 63 -31.22 14.37 -24.73
N ASN A 64 -31.98 13.84 -25.69
CA ASN A 64 -32.49 12.48 -25.59
C ASN A 64 -31.33 11.48 -25.46
N GLY A 65 -30.24 11.65 -26.21
CA GLY A 65 -29.04 10.84 -26.03
C GLY A 65 -28.41 10.98 -24.62
N LYS A 66 -28.48 12.16 -24.00
CA LYS A 66 -28.07 12.36 -22.60
C LYS A 66 -29.02 11.67 -21.61
N LEU A 67 -30.33 11.70 -21.86
CA LEU A 67 -31.33 10.98 -21.06
C LEU A 67 -31.12 9.47 -21.13
N ASP A 68 -30.86 8.94 -22.32
CA ASP A 68 -30.53 7.52 -22.51
C ASP A 68 -29.30 7.17 -21.68
N ARG A 69 -28.23 7.96 -21.78
CA ARG A 69 -27.01 7.72 -21.00
C ARG A 69 -27.24 7.81 -19.49
N ARG A 70 -28.07 8.75 -19.03
CA ARG A 70 -28.48 8.87 -17.63
C ARG A 70 -29.23 7.61 -17.18
N SER A 71 -30.13 7.09 -18.01
CA SER A 71 -30.87 5.86 -17.73
C SER A 71 -29.94 4.64 -17.64
N GLU A 72 -28.97 4.51 -18.55
CA GLU A 72 -27.96 3.46 -18.54
C GLU A 72 -27.09 3.53 -17.29
N CYS A 73 -26.57 4.71 -16.95
CA CYS A 73 -25.76 4.91 -15.75
C CYS A 73 -26.54 4.55 -14.47
N LYS A 74 -27.82 4.94 -14.42
CA LYS A 74 -28.72 4.61 -13.31
C LYS A 74 -28.93 3.09 -13.23
N GLN A 75 -29.29 2.45 -14.34
CA GLN A 75 -29.50 1.00 -14.41
C GLN A 75 -28.24 0.21 -14.02
N PHE A 76 -27.07 0.68 -14.46
CA PHE A 76 -25.77 0.10 -14.10
C PHE A 76 -25.52 0.05 -12.59
N ILE A 77 -25.91 1.11 -11.86
CA ILE A 77 -25.82 1.18 -10.39
C ILE A 77 -26.79 0.19 -9.73
N PHE A 78 -28.02 0.11 -10.24
CA PHE A 78 -29.06 -0.78 -9.73
C PHE A 78 -28.72 -2.26 -9.91
N GLU A 79 -28.31 -2.64 -11.13
CA GLU A 79 -27.97 -4.03 -11.49
C GLU A 79 -26.90 -4.62 -10.58
N ARG A 80 -25.96 -3.79 -10.12
CA ARG A 80 -24.83 -4.21 -9.28
C ARG A 80 -25.11 -4.08 -7.78
N HIS A 81 -26.33 -3.72 -7.39
CA HIS A 81 -26.73 -3.52 -5.99
C HIS A 81 -25.82 -2.54 -5.24
N TRP A 82 -25.26 -1.54 -5.92
CA TRP A 82 -24.34 -0.56 -5.30
C TRP A 82 -25.04 0.42 -4.35
N LEU A 83 -26.37 0.37 -4.31
CA LEU A 83 -27.17 1.09 -3.34
C LEU A 83 -27.14 0.43 -1.94
N ASP A 84 -26.82 -0.86 -1.83
CA ASP A 84 -26.77 -1.53 -0.53
C ASP A 84 -25.45 -1.27 0.22
N PHE A 85 -25.30 -0.04 0.74
CA PHE A 85 -24.05 0.43 1.35
C PHE A 85 -23.54 -0.46 2.51
N ARG A 86 -24.45 -1.02 3.32
CA ARG A 86 -24.08 -1.99 4.38
C ARG A 86 -23.51 -3.28 3.82
N ALA A 87 -24.16 -3.84 2.80
CA ALA A 87 -23.70 -5.06 2.15
C ALA A 87 -22.35 -4.83 1.46
N GLN A 88 -22.20 -3.68 0.79
CA GLN A 88 -20.98 -3.31 0.09
C GLN A 88 -19.80 -3.07 1.05
N ARG A 89 -20.01 -2.38 2.18
CA ARG A 89 -18.97 -2.22 3.20
C ARG A 89 -18.53 -3.55 3.80
N LEU A 90 -19.44 -4.49 3.99
CA LEU A 90 -19.11 -5.82 4.50
C LEU A 90 -18.32 -6.63 3.46
N ALA A 91 -18.71 -6.55 2.18
CA ALA A 91 -18.02 -7.19 1.08
C ALA A 91 -16.59 -6.63 0.88
N GLU A 92 -16.41 -5.30 0.97
CA GLU A 92 -15.10 -4.66 0.89
C GLU A 92 -14.18 -4.98 2.07
N ARG A 93 -14.71 -5.31 3.25
CA ARG A 93 -13.90 -5.78 4.38
C ARG A 93 -13.38 -7.20 4.18
N LYS A 94 -14.15 -8.05 3.50
CA LYS A 94 -13.79 -9.45 3.26
C LYS A 94 -12.85 -9.62 2.07
N ARG A 95 -12.89 -8.70 1.10
CA ARG A 95 -12.08 -8.73 -0.12
C ARG A 95 -10.81 -7.89 0.07
N THR A 96 -9.72 -8.28 -0.58
CA THR A 96 -8.50 -7.45 -0.60
C THR A 96 -8.79 -6.13 -1.34
N ARG A 97 -8.84 -5.03 -0.58
CA ARG A 97 -9.26 -3.70 -1.07
C ARG A 97 -8.52 -3.27 -2.35
N ALA A 98 -7.24 -3.59 -2.44
CA ALA A 98 -6.42 -3.23 -3.59
C ALA A 98 -6.81 -3.97 -4.87
N LEU A 99 -7.07 -5.27 -4.76
CA LEU A 99 -7.45 -6.09 -5.91
C LEU A 99 -8.77 -5.61 -6.50
N ILE A 100 -9.73 -5.22 -5.64
CA ILE A 100 -10.96 -4.58 -6.10
C ILE A 100 -10.62 -3.28 -6.83
N ASN A 101 -9.87 -2.36 -6.23
CA ASN A 101 -9.56 -1.06 -6.83
C ASN A 101 -8.90 -1.18 -8.21
N ASP A 102 -7.94 -2.09 -8.35
CA ASP A 102 -7.22 -2.31 -9.62
C ASP A 102 -8.14 -2.88 -10.71
N THR A 103 -9.16 -3.64 -10.31
CA THR A 103 -10.07 -4.33 -11.23
C THR A 103 -11.40 -3.60 -11.46
N LYS A 104 -11.71 -2.51 -10.73
CA LYS A 104 -12.98 -1.76 -10.88
C LYS A 104 -13.21 -1.29 -12.31
N VAL A 105 -12.15 -1.02 -13.09
CA VAL A 105 -12.30 -0.60 -14.49
C VAL A 105 -13.03 -1.64 -15.36
N PHE A 106 -12.86 -2.93 -15.06
CA PHE A 106 -13.47 -4.01 -15.83
C PHE A 106 -14.97 -4.17 -15.59
N CYS A 107 -15.51 -3.61 -14.49
CA CYS A 107 -16.94 -3.70 -14.20
C CYS A 107 -17.82 -3.00 -15.25
N ARG A 108 -17.23 -2.10 -16.06
CA ARG A 108 -17.90 -1.40 -17.17
C ARG A 108 -18.07 -2.27 -18.42
N LEU A 109 -17.26 -3.32 -18.54
CA LEU A 109 -17.19 -4.18 -19.74
C LEU A 109 -17.85 -5.55 -19.53
N GLN A 110 -18.33 -5.82 -18.31
CA GLN A 110 -18.84 -7.12 -17.89
C GLN A 110 -20.20 -6.96 -17.21
N THR A 111 -21.02 -8.00 -17.23
CA THR A 111 -22.26 -8.07 -16.44
C THR A 111 -21.94 -8.03 -14.94
N ALA A 112 -22.93 -7.71 -14.11
CA ALA A 112 -22.75 -7.75 -12.65
C ALA A 112 -22.27 -9.14 -12.16
N GLU A 113 -22.87 -10.20 -12.68
CA GLU A 113 -22.57 -11.59 -12.29
C GLU A 113 -21.16 -12.03 -12.71
N ASP A 114 -20.76 -11.70 -13.94
CA ASP A 114 -19.45 -12.08 -14.46
C ASP A 114 -18.33 -11.36 -13.72
N TYR A 115 -18.53 -10.07 -13.41
CA TYR A 115 -17.57 -9.31 -12.62
C TYR A 115 -17.44 -9.89 -11.20
N ASP A 116 -18.54 -10.27 -10.55
CA ASP A 116 -18.49 -10.93 -9.25
C ASP A 116 -17.79 -12.29 -9.30
N ARG A 117 -18.01 -13.08 -10.37
CA ARG A 117 -17.32 -14.35 -10.59
C ARG A 117 -15.82 -14.13 -10.79
N PHE A 118 -15.44 -13.11 -11.56
CA PHE A 118 -14.06 -12.72 -11.80
C PHE A 118 -13.35 -12.33 -10.50
N ILE A 119 -13.94 -11.47 -9.67
CA ILE A 119 -13.37 -11.07 -8.38
C ILE A 119 -13.25 -12.25 -7.42
N LYS A 120 -14.28 -13.10 -7.34
CA LYS A 120 -14.22 -14.33 -6.53
C LYS A 120 -13.08 -15.24 -6.98
N GLY A 121 -12.87 -15.36 -8.29
CA GLY A 121 -11.78 -16.13 -8.88
C GLY A 121 -10.41 -15.59 -8.50
N LEU A 122 -10.20 -14.28 -8.63
CA LEU A 122 -8.93 -13.63 -8.28
C LEU A 122 -8.60 -13.72 -6.78
N VAL A 123 -9.60 -13.54 -5.91
CA VAL A 123 -9.41 -13.72 -4.46
C VAL A 123 -8.99 -15.16 -4.16
N ARG A 124 -9.70 -16.15 -4.73
CA ARG A 124 -9.37 -17.56 -4.55
C ARG A 124 -7.98 -17.91 -5.08
N GLU A 125 -7.60 -17.34 -6.22
CA GLU A 125 -6.26 -17.49 -6.77
C GLU A 125 -5.20 -16.94 -5.80
N SER A 126 -5.41 -15.75 -5.25
CA SER A 126 -4.49 -15.15 -4.28
C SER A 126 -4.35 -16.00 -3.01
N GLU A 127 -5.47 -16.50 -2.46
CA GLU A 127 -5.48 -17.41 -1.31
C GLU A 127 -4.73 -18.72 -1.61
N LEU A 128 -4.90 -19.27 -2.81
CA LEU A 128 -4.17 -20.48 -3.23
C LEU A 128 -2.68 -20.23 -3.36
N ARG A 129 -2.26 -19.09 -3.94
CA ARG A 129 -0.84 -18.71 -4.03
C ARG A 129 -0.21 -18.55 -2.65
N GLU A 130 -0.91 -17.89 -1.73
CA GLU A 130 -0.47 -17.76 -0.34
C GLU A 130 -0.37 -19.11 0.36
N ARG A 131 -1.37 -19.98 0.18
CA ARG A 131 -1.36 -21.33 0.76
C ARG A 131 -0.23 -22.18 0.21
N ILE A 132 0.05 -22.12 -1.09
CA ILE A 132 1.17 -22.83 -1.70
C ILE A 132 2.49 -22.33 -1.12
N ALA A 133 2.68 -21.00 -1.01
CA ALA A 133 3.88 -20.42 -0.44
C ALA A 133 4.06 -20.83 1.04
N GLN A 134 2.98 -20.86 1.82
CA GLN A 134 2.98 -21.34 3.20
C GLN A 134 3.41 -22.80 3.31
N LEU A 135 2.82 -23.69 2.49
CA LEU A 135 3.17 -25.12 2.48
C LEU A 135 4.64 -25.34 2.06
N GLN A 136 5.13 -24.56 1.09
CA GLN A 136 6.54 -24.59 0.68
C GLN A 136 7.45 -24.13 1.83
N HIS A 137 7.07 -23.08 2.55
CA HIS A 137 7.79 -22.58 3.72
C HIS A 137 7.86 -23.62 4.84
N TRP A 138 6.73 -24.27 5.18
CA TRP A 138 6.70 -25.36 6.15
C TRP A 138 7.67 -26.49 5.81
N ARG A 139 7.73 -26.87 4.53
CA ARG A 139 8.64 -27.92 4.05
C ARG A 139 10.11 -27.50 4.11
N LEU A 140 10.41 -26.25 3.73
CA LEU A 140 11.78 -25.74 3.65
C LEU A 140 12.38 -25.36 5.01
N GLN A 141 11.61 -24.71 5.88
CA GLN A 141 12.10 -24.14 7.15
C GLN A 141 11.77 -25.02 8.36
N GLY A 142 10.62 -25.69 8.36
CA GLY A 142 10.16 -26.52 9.46
C GLY A 142 10.40 -28.02 9.27
N GLY A 143 10.83 -28.46 8.07
CA GLY A 143 10.93 -29.88 7.73
C GLY A 143 9.58 -30.62 7.79
N VAL A 144 8.47 -29.87 7.80
CA VAL A 144 7.13 -30.40 8.00
C VAL A 144 6.62 -31.03 6.71
N THR A 145 6.15 -32.28 6.81
CA THR A 145 5.67 -33.04 5.66
C THR A 145 4.19 -33.42 5.75
N SER A 146 3.56 -33.24 6.92
CA SER A 146 2.15 -33.53 7.18
C SER A 146 1.36 -32.27 7.52
N LEU A 147 0.08 -32.22 7.11
CA LEU A 147 -0.80 -31.08 7.37
C LEU A 147 -0.96 -30.81 8.89
N ARG A 148 -1.14 -31.87 9.68
CA ARG A 148 -1.32 -31.77 11.14
C ARG A 148 -0.09 -31.18 11.85
N GLN A 149 1.11 -31.53 11.37
CA GLN A 149 2.36 -30.95 11.87
C GLN A 149 2.51 -29.49 11.43
N GLY A 150 1.94 -29.12 10.28
CA GLY A 150 1.93 -27.75 9.79
C GLY A 150 1.05 -26.84 10.65
N ASP A 151 -0.11 -27.33 11.07
CA ASP A 151 -0.98 -26.60 11.99
C ASP A 151 -0.29 -26.34 13.34
N GLN A 152 0.42 -27.34 13.88
CA GLN A 152 1.25 -27.17 15.09
C GLN A 152 2.38 -26.15 14.86
N TYR A 153 3.09 -26.25 13.74
CA TYR A 153 4.15 -25.31 13.38
C TYR A 153 3.66 -23.87 13.29
N GLU A 154 2.46 -23.62 12.76
CA GLU A 154 1.84 -22.29 12.76
C GLU A 154 1.44 -21.84 14.17
N SER A 155 0.81 -22.69 14.97
CA SER A 155 0.45 -22.36 16.35
C SER A 155 1.68 -21.97 17.17
N ASP A 156 2.72 -22.78 17.13
CA ASP A 156 3.98 -22.52 17.84
C ASP A 156 4.66 -21.25 17.32
N LYS A 157 4.59 -21.00 16.01
CA LYS A 157 5.12 -19.78 15.38
C LYS A 157 4.35 -18.53 15.82
N ILE A 158 3.02 -18.60 15.88
CA ILE A 158 2.17 -17.50 16.36
C ILE A 158 2.47 -17.23 17.82
N GLU A 159 2.48 -18.26 18.67
CA GLU A 159 2.80 -18.12 20.10
C GLU A 159 4.19 -17.52 20.32
N ARG A 160 5.18 -17.96 19.55
CA ARG A 160 6.55 -17.39 19.61
C ARG A 160 6.59 -15.93 19.18
N LEU A 161 5.81 -15.54 18.17
CA LEU A 161 5.69 -14.15 17.73
C LEU A 161 4.96 -13.28 18.75
N GLU A 162 3.89 -13.79 19.36
CA GLU A 162 3.13 -13.10 20.42
C GLU A 162 3.98 -12.92 21.68
N TYR A 163 4.71 -13.95 22.10
CA TYR A 163 5.66 -13.86 23.20
C TYR A 163 6.74 -12.81 22.94
N LEU A 164 7.34 -12.82 21.74
CA LEU A 164 8.33 -11.81 21.35
C LEU A 164 7.75 -10.40 21.33
N LYS A 165 6.51 -10.25 20.85
CA LYS A 165 5.81 -8.97 20.82
C LYS A 165 5.52 -8.45 22.22
N ALA A 166 4.99 -9.29 23.11
CA ALA A 166 4.72 -8.95 24.50
C ALA A 166 6.01 -8.58 25.25
N SER A 167 7.11 -9.31 25.01
CA SER A 167 8.41 -8.99 25.57
C SER A 167 8.95 -7.65 25.08
N LEU A 168 8.76 -7.32 23.79
CA LEU A 168 9.15 -6.03 23.22
C LEU A 168 8.30 -4.88 23.77
N GLU A 169 6.99 -5.09 23.94
CA GLU A 169 6.07 -4.12 24.54
C GLU A 169 6.41 -3.86 26.01
N ALA A 170 6.67 -4.91 26.81
CA ALA A 170 7.11 -4.77 28.19
C ALA A 170 8.44 -4.00 28.32
N ALA A 171 9.40 -4.25 27.42
CA ALA A 171 10.65 -3.51 27.39
C ALA A 171 10.43 -2.02 27.01
N HIS A 172 9.47 -1.72 26.14
CA HIS A 172 9.12 -0.35 25.75
C HIS A 172 8.41 0.40 26.88
N GLU A 173 7.52 -0.27 27.62
CA GLU A 173 6.86 0.29 28.82
C GLU A 173 7.87 0.58 29.94
N GLN A 174 8.83 -0.31 30.16
CA GLN A 174 9.88 -0.12 31.15
C GLN A 174 10.75 1.12 30.84
N LEU A 175 11.06 1.35 29.56
CA LEU A 175 11.76 2.56 29.10
C LEU A 175 10.91 3.84 29.23
N GLN A 176 9.58 3.75 29.08
CA GLN A 176 8.68 4.89 29.31
C GLN A 176 8.56 5.24 30.80
N TRP A 177 8.56 4.24 31.68
CA TRP A 177 8.54 4.45 33.14
C TRP A 177 9.81 5.15 33.64
N ASP A 178 10.99 4.72 33.19
CA ASP A 178 12.27 5.34 33.54
C ASP A 178 12.40 6.79 33.02
N SER A 179 11.68 7.13 31.94
CA SER A 179 11.65 8.48 31.37
C SER A 179 10.71 9.44 32.10
N THR A 180 9.72 8.93 32.84
CA THR A 180 8.74 9.74 33.58
C THR A 180 9.09 9.87 35.07
N SER A 181 9.86 8.91 35.60
CA SER A 181 10.36 8.93 36.98
C SER A 181 11.69 9.69 37.15
N SER A 182 12.26 10.27 36.09
CA SER A 182 13.43 11.15 36.15
C SER A 182 13.16 12.58 36.65
N SER A 183 12.00 12.82 37.29
CA SER A 183 11.72 14.03 38.08
C SER A 183 11.49 13.62 39.54
N GLY A 184 12.52 13.07 40.17
CA GLY A 184 12.55 12.69 41.58
C GLY A 184 13.93 13.00 42.14
N THR A 185 13.96 13.92 43.10
CA THR A 185 15.16 14.46 43.74
C THR A 185 16.08 13.37 44.31
N VAL A 186 17.37 13.52 44.03
CA VAL A 186 18.49 12.73 44.56
C VAL A 186 18.62 12.95 46.07
N THR A 187 18.47 11.89 46.87
CA THR A 187 19.11 11.77 48.19
C THR A 187 19.62 10.35 48.44
N ASP A 188 20.95 10.25 48.38
CA ASP A 188 21.93 9.47 49.16
C ASP A 188 21.59 8.10 49.81
N LYS A 189 22.57 7.19 49.63
CA LYS A 189 22.89 5.88 50.26
C LYS A 189 21.96 4.67 50.12
N GLY A 190 22.47 3.65 49.42
CA GLY A 190 22.05 2.25 49.58
C GLY A 190 22.65 1.31 48.54
N VAL A 191 23.67 0.54 48.95
CA VAL A 191 24.27 -0.58 48.19
C VAL A 191 23.26 -1.72 48.07
N LEU A 192 22.97 -2.24 46.87
CA LEU A 192 22.51 -3.62 46.60
C LEU A 192 22.69 -4.00 45.11
N PRO A 193 22.72 -5.30 44.73
CA PRO A 193 23.80 -5.86 43.93
C PRO A 193 23.48 -6.06 42.44
N ALA A 194 24.54 -5.95 41.63
CA ALA A 194 24.56 -6.27 40.22
C ALA A 194 24.58 -7.79 39.98
N HIS A 195 23.44 -8.48 39.99
CA HIS A 195 23.33 -9.84 39.42
C HIS A 195 21.91 -10.16 38.96
N SER A 196 21.60 -9.94 37.67
CA SER A 196 20.66 -10.74 36.84
C SER A 196 20.29 -10.02 35.53
N ALA A 197 21.29 -9.65 34.71
CA ALA A 197 21.04 -9.20 33.34
C ALA A 197 22.02 -9.83 32.33
N VAL A 198 22.61 -10.97 32.70
CA VAL A 198 23.51 -11.74 31.84
C VAL A 198 22.90 -13.13 31.62
N PHE A 199 21.73 -13.17 30.98
CA PHE A 199 21.34 -14.35 30.22
C PHE A 199 20.79 -13.91 28.86
N GLN A 200 21.51 -14.35 27.83
CA GLN A 200 21.12 -14.45 26.41
C GLN A 200 20.88 -13.16 25.60
N ARG A 201 21.93 -12.32 25.49
CA ARG A 201 22.10 -11.39 24.35
C ARG A 201 22.40 -12.13 23.02
N ASN A 202 22.79 -13.40 23.08
CA ASN A 202 23.16 -14.20 21.92
C ASN A 202 21.98 -14.86 21.19
N GLU A 203 20.79 -15.00 21.81
CA GLU A 203 19.63 -15.56 21.11
C GLU A 203 18.89 -14.52 20.25
N LEU A 204 19.05 -13.23 20.54
CA LEU A 204 18.47 -12.13 19.78
C LEU A 204 19.25 -11.78 18.49
N GLN A 205 20.40 -12.42 18.24
CA GLN A 205 21.19 -12.19 17.02
C GLN A 205 20.90 -13.20 15.91
N ASN A 206 20.22 -14.32 16.22
CA ASN A 206 19.83 -15.33 15.24
C ASN A 206 18.39 -15.19 14.72
N LEU A 207 17.64 -14.17 15.15
CA LEU A 207 16.27 -13.90 14.68
C LEU A 207 16.17 -12.76 13.65
N THR A 208 17.30 -12.19 13.22
CA THR A 208 17.32 -11.11 12.21
C THR A 208 17.23 -11.61 10.76
N LEU A 209 16.95 -12.89 10.54
CA LEU A 209 16.73 -13.49 9.21
C LEU A 209 15.37 -14.18 9.12
N LEU A 210 14.29 -13.42 9.32
CA LEU A 210 12.99 -13.76 8.74
C LEU A 210 12.49 -12.55 7.95
N PRO A 211 12.07 -12.73 6.68
CA PRO A 211 11.45 -11.67 5.92
C PRO A 211 10.12 -11.29 6.58
N SER A 212 9.96 -10.00 6.84
CA SER A 212 8.68 -9.37 7.18
C SER A 212 7.71 -9.60 6.02
N PHE A 213 6.84 -10.61 6.12
CA PHE A 213 5.67 -10.73 5.25
C PHE A 213 4.63 -9.72 5.73
N LYS A 214 4.78 -8.48 5.24
CA LYS A 214 3.73 -7.48 5.27
C LYS A 214 2.95 -7.64 3.96
N GLY A 215 1.76 -8.20 4.03
CA GLY A 215 0.83 -8.21 2.91
C GLY A 215 0.56 -6.78 2.45
N ILE A 216 0.87 -6.48 1.18
CA ILE A 216 0.41 -5.30 0.46
C ILE A 216 0.29 -5.70 -1.03
N ALA A 217 -0.96 -5.82 -1.49
CA ALA A 217 -1.48 -5.05 -2.62
C ALA A 217 -0.49 -4.52 -3.69
N GLY A 218 -0.35 -5.27 -4.80
CA GLY A 218 -0.09 -4.83 -6.20
C GLY A 218 1.14 -3.94 -6.52
N PRO A 219 1.40 -3.64 -7.81
CA PRO A 219 0.83 -4.18 -9.06
C PRO A 219 1.92 -4.63 -10.07
N ILE A 220 1.67 -5.64 -10.92
CA ILE A 220 2.39 -5.70 -12.21
C ILE A 220 1.60 -6.40 -13.32
N SER A 221 1.51 -5.69 -14.44
CA SER A 221 1.00 -6.10 -15.75
C SER A 221 1.99 -6.99 -16.52
N ALA A 222 1.40 -7.89 -17.32
CA ALA A 222 1.73 -8.30 -18.69
C ALA A 222 3.19 -8.60 -19.10
N ALA A 223 3.46 -9.85 -19.50
CA ALA A 223 3.53 -10.28 -20.92
C ALA A 223 4.17 -11.70 -21.05
N SER A 224 3.55 -12.53 -21.90
CA SER A 224 4.10 -13.44 -22.95
C SER A 224 5.50 -14.07 -22.74
N SER A 225 5.83 -15.34 -23.01
CA SER A 225 5.24 -16.39 -23.87
C SER A 225 6.11 -17.67 -23.77
N SER A 226 5.46 -18.85 -23.86
CA SER A 226 5.89 -20.15 -24.46
C SER A 226 7.36 -20.64 -24.31
N THR A 227 7.68 -21.87 -23.87
CA THR A 227 7.35 -23.16 -24.52
C THR A 227 7.64 -24.39 -23.63
N ALA A 228 6.80 -25.41 -23.81
CA ALA A 228 7.06 -26.87 -23.90
C ALA A 228 7.53 -27.75 -22.69
N ALA A 229 6.59 -28.63 -22.31
CA ALA A 229 6.69 -30.11 -22.25
C ALA A 229 7.45 -30.84 -21.12
N SER A 230 6.65 -31.40 -20.20
CA SER A 230 6.51 -32.82 -19.75
C SER A 230 7.70 -33.79 -19.57
N PRO A 231 7.52 -34.83 -18.70
CA PRO A 231 8.56 -35.43 -17.86
C PRO A 231 8.97 -36.85 -18.28
N SER A 232 10.11 -37.37 -17.78
CA SER A 232 10.31 -38.82 -17.55
C SER A 232 11.59 -39.19 -16.77
N VAL A 233 11.35 -39.91 -15.65
CA VAL A 233 12.01 -41.15 -15.16
C VAL A 233 13.48 -41.12 -14.64
N LEU A 234 13.61 -41.73 -13.45
CA LEU A 234 14.77 -42.15 -12.61
C LEU A 234 15.83 -43.03 -13.36
N PRO A 235 16.96 -43.52 -12.76
CA PRO A 235 17.40 -43.54 -11.35
C PRO A 235 18.90 -43.21 -11.06
N VAL A 236 19.23 -43.14 -9.77
CA VAL A 236 20.56 -43.00 -9.12
C VAL A 236 21.48 -44.20 -9.44
N PRO A 237 22.83 -44.10 -9.30
CA PRO A 237 23.44 -44.51 -8.02
C PRO A 237 24.62 -43.63 -7.53
N ALA A 238 24.97 -43.90 -6.27
CA ALA A 238 25.85 -43.22 -5.33
C ALA A 238 27.30 -42.95 -5.76
N SER A 239 27.90 -41.90 -5.17
CA SER A 239 29.27 -41.96 -4.64
C SER A 239 29.47 -40.94 -3.51
N LEU A 240 30.07 -41.43 -2.42
CA LEU A 240 30.42 -40.70 -1.20
C LEU A 240 31.70 -39.86 -1.39
N SER A 241 31.73 -38.65 -0.83
CA SER A 241 32.94 -38.12 -0.18
C SER A 241 32.59 -37.10 0.92
N LYS A 242 33.05 -37.41 2.14
CA LYS A 242 32.97 -36.65 3.39
C LYS A 242 34.02 -35.50 3.45
N PRO A 243 33.98 -34.60 4.45
CA PRO A 243 34.35 -33.18 4.35
C PRO A 243 35.81 -32.87 4.73
N LYS A 244 36.30 -31.69 4.31
CA LYS A 244 37.61 -31.12 4.71
C LYS A 244 37.42 -30.00 5.77
N PRO A 245 38.29 -29.91 6.81
CA PRO A 245 38.15 -28.99 7.95
C PRO A 245 38.60 -27.53 7.64
N PRO A 246 38.33 -26.56 8.54
CA PRO A 246 38.30 -25.13 8.22
C PRO A 246 39.68 -24.45 8.33
N THR A 247 39.92 -23.49 7.45
CA THR A 247 41.02 -22.51 7.58
C THR A 247 40.47 -21.14 8.02
N PRO A 248 41.29 -20.34 8.75
CA PRO A 248 40.83 -19.21 9.55
C PRO A 248 40.57 -17.93 8.75
N ALA A 249 39.88 -17.02 9.42
CA ALA A 249 39.32 -15.75 8.94
C ALA A 249 40.26 -14.85 8.12
N VAL A 250 39.73 -14.35 7.00
CA VAL A 250 40.23 -13.16 6.29
C VAL A 250 39.04 -12.23 6.06
N GLY A 251 39.24 -10.93 6.31
CA GLY A 251 38.22 -9.89 6.42
C GLY A 251 37.16 -9.90 5.32
N ARG A 252 35.91 -9.61 5.72
CA ARG A 252 34.78 -9.45 4.80
C ARG A 252 35.10 -8.29 3.84
N LYS A 253 35.29 -8.64 2.56
CA LYS A 253 35.41 -7.66 1.47
C LYS A 253 34.14 -6.79 1.43
N PRO A 254 34.23 -5.48 1.16
CA PRO A 254 33.04 -4.66 0.97
C PRO A 254 32.21 -5.25 -0.17
N ALA A 255 30.91 -5.35 0.05
CA ALA A 255 30.01 -6.06 -0.83
C ALA A 255 29.99 -5.39 -2.23
N ASN A 256 29.97 -6.18 -3.31
CA ASN A 256 30.06 -5.66 -4.68
C ASN A 256 29.07 -4.51 -4.94
N PRO A 257 29.49 -3.45 -5.63
CA PRO A 257 28.60 -2.34 -5.99
C PRO A 257 27.40 -2.86 -6.79
N LEU A 258 26.21 -2.31 -6.56
CA LEU A 258 25.04 -2.69 -7.37
C LEU A 258 25.21 -2.12 -8.77
N ASP A 259 25.04 -2.95 -9.79
CA ASP A 259 24.92 -2.48 -11.18
C ASP A 259 23.53 -1.88 -11.38
N ILE A 260 23.51 -0.60 -11.72
CA ILE A 260 22.30 0.22 -11.81
C ILE A 260 21.98 0.57 -13.27
N THR A 261 22.86 0.24 -14.22
CA THR A 261 22.83 0.72 -15.62
C THR A 261 21.53 0.48 -16.38
N ASN A 262 20.80 -0.60 -16.10
CA ASN A 262 19.56 -0.98 -16.81
C ASN A 262 18.26 -0.70 -16.03
N MET A 263 18.30 0.14 -14.99
CA MET A 263 17.15 0.39 -14.12
C MET A 263 16.34 1.63 -14.55
N ASP A 264 15.03 1.61 -14.30
CA ASP A 264 14.17 2.76 -14.59
C ASP A 264 14.57 3.99 -13.77
N GLY A 265 14.85 5.10 -14.47
CA GLY A 265 15.17 6.41 -13.89
C GLY A 265 16.66 6.73 -13.77
N VAL A 266 17.54 5.92 -14.38
CA VAL A 266 19.00 6.15 -14.43
C VAL A 266 19.36 7.40 -15.24
N ASP A 267 18.64 7.65 -16.32
CA ASP A 267 18.87 8.80 -17.21
C ASP A 267 18.62 10.15 -16.53
N LEU A 268 17.90 10.15 -15.40
CA LEU A 268 17.60 11.33 -14.59
C LEU A 268 18.67 11.60 -13.51
N LEU A 269 19.67 10.72 -13.37
CA LEU A 269 20.74 10.82 -12.38
C LEU A 269 22.04 11.28 -13.04
N SER A 270 22.74 12.22 -12.42
CA SER A 270 24.11 12.58 -12.81
C SER A 270 25.08 11.42 -12.54
N SER A 271 26.21 11.36 -13.24
CA SER A 271 27.23 10.31 -13.08
C SER A 271 27.74 10.19 -11.64
N SER A 272 27.80 11.31 -10.90
CA SER A 272 28.13 11.32 -9.46
C SER A 272 27.04 10.68 -8.60
N GLU A 273 25.77 10.93 -8.92
CA GLU A 273 24.61 10.34 -8.24
C GLU A 273 24.47 8.84 -8.54
N GLN A 274 24.76 8.42 -9.77
CA GLN A 274 24.79 7.00 -10.16
C GLN A 274 25.83 6.23 -9.35
N THR A 275 27.03 6.81 -9.18
CA THR A 275 28.11 6.23 -8.36
C THR A 275 27.70 6.10 -6.89
N LEU A 276 27.05 7.14 -6.35
CA LEU A 276 26.51 7.13 -4.98
C LEU A 276 25.44 6.03 -4.82
N CYS A 277 24.49 5.94 -5.75
CA CYS A 277 23.45 4.92 -5.72
C CYS A 277 24.03 3.50 -5.79
N SER A 278 25.04 3.29 -6.64
CA SER A 278 25.71 2.00 -6.81
C SER A 278 26.44 1.57 -5.53
N THR A 279 27.15 2.52 -4.90
CA THR A 279 27.90 2.32 -3.66
C THR A 279 26.97 2.08 -2.46
N LEU A 280 25.90 2.87 -2.33
CA LEU A 280 24.94 2.77 -1.22
C LEU A 280 23.88 1.69 -1.44
N ARG A 281 23.92 1.03 -2.61
CA ARG A 281 22.95 0.02 -3.03
C ARG A 281 21.52 0.56 -2.95
N LEU A 282 21.30 1.73 -3.56
CA LEU A 282 20.01 2.40 -3.65
C LEU A 282 19.51 2.35 -5.08
N LEU A 283 18.23 2.05 -5.26
CA LEU A 283 17.62 2.07 -6.60
C LEU A 283 17.42 3.53 -7.05
N PRO A 284 17.63 3.86 -8.33
CA PRO A 284 17.43 5.19 -8.90
C PRO A 284 16.13 5.87 -8.46
N ARG A 285 15.00 5.18 -8.64
CA ARG A 285 13.68 5.69 -8.26
C ARG A 285 13.54 5.98 -6.77
N SER A 286 14.16 5.15 -5.91
CA SER A 286 14.16 5.38 -4.47
C SER A 286 15.03 6.58 -4.10
N TYR A 287 16.18 6.75 -4.75
CA TYR A 287 17.04 7.91 -4.55
C TYR A 287 16.37 9.22 -4.99
N LEU A 288 15.67 9.24 -6.14
CA LEU A 288 14.96 10.44 -6.60
C LEU A 288 13.90 10.91 -5.59
N VAL A 289 13.13 9.98 -5.00
CA VAL A 289 12.16 10.32 -3.94
C VAL A 289 12.86 10.88 -2.70
N ILE A 290 14.00 10.33 -2.32
CA ILE A 290 14.81 10.83 -1.20
C ILE A 290 15.31 12.24 -1.50
N LYS A 291 15.86 12.46 -2.70
CA LYS A 291 16.36 13.76 -3.17
C LYS A 291 15.27 14.82 -3.10
N ASP A 292 14.10 14.54 -3.68
CA ASP A 292 12.95 15.46 -3.64
C ASP A 292 12.51 15.77 -2.21
N THR A 293 12.49 14.77 -1.33
CA THR A 293 12.08 14.95 0.08
C THR A 293 13.05 15.83 0.84
N ILE A 294 14.36 15.62 0.67
CA ILE A 294 15.40 16.44 1.31
C ILE A 294 15.33 17.87 0.81
N LEU A 295 15.23 18.07 -0.51
CA LEU A 295 15.27 19.40 -1.11
C LEU A 295 14.03 20.22 -0.75
N LYS A 296 12.84 19.61 -0.74
CA LYS A 296 11.60 20.27 -0.28
C LYS A 296 11.67 20.68 1.19
N GLU A 297 12.24 19.84 2.05
CA GLU A 297 12.37 20.21 3.46
C GLU A 297 13.42 21.31 3.67
N TYR A 298 14.49 21.30 2.87
CA TYR A 298 15.49 22.37 2.88
C TYR A 298 14.91 23.70 2.37
N GLU A 299 14.12 23.70 1.29
CA GLU A 299 13.42 24.89 0.79
C GLU A 299 12.49 25.48 1.86
N LYS A 300 11.83 24.63 2.64
CA LYS A 300 10.92 25.06 3.71
C LYS A 300 11.65 25.64 4.93
N GLN A 301 12.78 25.05 5.34
CA GLN A 301 13.47 25.43 6.58
C GLN A 301 14.65 26.39 6.34
N GLY A 302 15.21 26.43 5.13
CA GLY A 302 16.42 27.18 4.78
C GLY A 302 17.74 26.58 5.29
N PHE A 303 17.67 25.52 6.10
CA PHE A 303 18.82 24.76 6.62
C PHE A 303 18.35 23.34 6.93
N LEU A 304 19.24 22.36 6.84
CA LEU A 304 18.89 20.98 7.19
C LEU A 304 19.99 20.34 8.02
N LYS A 305 19.66 19.95 9.25
CA LYS A 305 20.59 19.22 10.14
C LYS A 305 20.58 17.73 9.84
N ARG A 306 21.72 17.05 10.01
CA ARG A 306 21.86 15.58 9.83
C ARG A 306 20.82 14.76 10.61
N ARG A 307 20.44 15.19 11.82
CA ARG A 307 19.38 14.53 12.62
C ARG A 307 18.00 14.65 11.99
N ALA A 308 17.67 15.79 11.39
CA ALA A 308 16.41 16.00 10.68
C ALA A 308 16.37 15.17 9.39
N ALA A 309 17.45 15.14 8.61
CA ALA A 309 17.56 14.28 7.43
C ALA A 309 17.31 12.79 7.75
N ARG A 310 17.85 12.28 8.88
CA ARG A 310 17.60 10.91 9.37
C ARG A 310 16.16 10.66 9.78
N ALA A 311 15.46 11.65 10.30
CA ALA A 311 14.05 11.52 10.68
C ALA A 311 13.13 11.50 9.45
N LEU A 312 13.47 12.25 8.40
CA LEU A 312 12.70 12.34 7.16
C LEU A 312 12.82 11.07 6.32
N ILE A 313 14.03 10.51 6.25
CA ILE A 313 14.33 9.36 5.40
C ILE A 313 14.40 8.13 6.29
N LYS A 314 13.33 7.32 6.28
CA LYS A 314 13.20 6.07 7.04
C LYS A 314 14.07 4.94 6.44
N ILE A 315 15.37 5.19 6.28
CA ILE A 315 16.39 4.25 5.76
C ILE A 315 17.50 4.12 6.80
N ASP A 316 18.36 3.11 6.63
CA ASP A 316 19.58 2.90 7.40
C ASP A 316 20.38 4.21 7.64
N VAL A 317 20.72 4.44 8.91
CA VAL A 317 21.38 5.65 9.40
C VAL A 317 22.72 5.92 8.69
N ASN A 318 23.45 4.88 8.30
CA ASN A 318 24.73 4.99 7.61
C ASN A 318 24.55 5.47 6.17
N LYS A 319 23.52 4.96 5.49
CA LYS A 319 23.18 5.40 4.12
C LYS A 319 22.72 6.85 4.13
N THR A 320 21.81 7.21 5.04
CA THR A 320 21.32 8.60 5.15
C THR A 320 22.44 9.58 5.48
N SER A 321 23.42 9.17 6.28
CA SER A 321 24.59 10.03 6.56
C SER A 321 25.43 10.28 5.32
N ARG A 322 25.70 9.24 4.51
CA ARG A 322 26.45 9.36 3.25
C ARG A 322 25.72 10.21 2.19
N ILE A 323 24.40 10.07 2.10
CA ILE A 323 23.58 10.91 1.20
C ILE A 323 23.62 12.37 1.66
N TYR A 324 23.48 12.61 2.97
CA TYR A 324 23.53 13.95 3.53
C TYR A 324 24.88 14.64 3.29
N ASP A 325 25.98 13.91 3.48
CA ASP A 325 27.32 14.44 3.24
C ASP A 325 27.52 14.77 1.74
N PHE A 326 27.05 13.90 0.83
CA PHE A 326 27.06 14.18 -0.62
C PHE A 326 26.27 15.43 -1.00
N PHE A 327 25.12 15.69 -0.35
CA PHE A 327 24.28 16.85 -0.65
C PHE A 327 24.93 18.16 -0.16
N ILE A 328 25.70 18.11 0.93
CA ILE A 328 26.52 19.24 1.39
C ILE A 328 27.69 19.47 0.42
N GLU A 329 28.41 18.40 0.04
CA GLU A 329 29.53 18.48 -0.90
C GLU A 329 29.09 19.00 -2.28
N SER A 330 27.88 18.63 -2.71
CA SER A 330 27.26 19.10 -3.96
C SER A 330 26.70 20.53 -3.85
N GLY A 331 26.72 21.14 -2.66
CA GLY A 331 26.22 22.50 -2.40
C GLY A 331 24.70 22.64 -2.46
N TRP A 332 23.94 21.54 -2.40
CA TRP A 332 22.48 21.57 -2.51
C TRP A 332 21.78 21.90 -1.20
N ILE A 333 22.42 21.59 -0.07
CA ILE A 333 21.91 21.89 1.27
C ILE A 333 23.02 22.46 2.15
N THR A 334 22.63 23.22 3.17
CA THR A 334 23.53 23.76 4.19
C THR A 334 23.12 23.29 5.59
N ALA A 335 24.11 23.06 6.45
CA ALA A 335 23.89 22.56 7.81
C ALA A 335 23.56 23.67 8.84
N THR A 336 23.86 24.92 8.50
CA THR A 336 23.73 26.10 9.35
C THR A 336 22.89 27.14 8.63
N GLN A 337 21.99 27.81 9.35
CA GLN A 337 21.29 28.98 8.82
C GLN A 337 22.31 30.03 8.41
N SER A 338 22.34 30.39 7.13
CA SER A 338 22.99 31.63 6.72
C SER A 338 22.12 32.77 7.27
N SER A 339 22.55 33.39 8.36
CA SER A 339 22.02 34.68 8.80
C SER A 339 22.38 35.70 7.73
N SER A 340 21.49 35.93 6.77
CA SER A 340 21.58 37.06 5.85
C SER A 340 21.21 38.32 6.63
N SER A 341 22.22 39.14 6.89
CA SER A 341 22.09 40.55 7.27
C SER A 341 21.41 41.37 6.17
#